data_AF-A0A414NW85-F1
#
_entry.id   AF-A0A414NW85-F1
#
_cell.length_a   1.000
_cell.length_b   1.000
_cell.length_c   1.000
_cell.angle_alpha   90.00
_cell.angle_beta   90.00
_cell.angle_gamma   90.00
#
_symmetry.space_group_name_H-M   'P 1'
#
loop_
_entity.id
_entity.type
_entity.pdbx_description
1 polymer ?
#
loop_
_entity_poly.entity_id
_entity_poly.type
_entity_poly.pdbx_seq_one_letter_code
_entity_poly.pdbx_strand_id
1 'polypeptide(L)'
;MDVEKKRQREQETVAKIIEIYCHDHHGKRSGLCPECEELAHYAEARITACPRMEVKSFCSVCPIHCYAPARRQEIQTIMRYGGPRMLLHHPLMTLHHMMLSWQMRLERFAFFRRSRQSDRSVKVK
;
A
#
# COMPACT_ATOMS: atom_id res chain seq x y z
N MET A 1 1.69 17.25 17.56
CA MET A 1 1.94 16.99 16.13
C MET A 1 0.81 17.64 15.37
N ASP A 2 1.13 18.62 14.52
CA ASP A 2 0.14 19.34 13.72
C ASP A 2 -0.60 18.37 12.78
N VAL A 3 -1.93 18.43 12.77
CA VAL A 3 -2.82 17.56 12.00
C VAL A 3 -2.53 17.70 10.51
N GLU A 4 -2.18 18.90 10.09
CA GLU A 4 -1.88 19.20 8.70
C GLU A 4 -0.58 18.54 8.24
N LYS A 5 0.46 18.56 9.07
CA LYS A 5 1.71 17.83 8.80
C LYS A 5 1.49 16.32 8.68
N LYS A 6 0.54 15.76 9.43
CA LYS A 6 0.17 14.34 9.31
C LYS A 6 -0.57 14.06 8.01
N ARG A 7 -1.43 15.00 7.58
CA ARG A 7 -2.17 14.93 6.32
C ARG A 7 -1.21 14.91 5.13
N GLN A 8 -0.24 15.83 5.11
CA GLN A 8 0.81 15.91 4.09
C GLN A 8 1.65 14.63 4.03
N ARG A 9 2.11 14.12 5.18
CA ARG A 9 2.89 12.87 5.24
C ARG A 9 2.15 11.67 4.66
N GLU A 10 0.84 11.55 4.93
CA GLU A 10 0.03 10.46 4.35
C GLU A 10 -0.10 10.62 2.83
N GLN A 11 -0.31 11.85 2.33
CA GLN A 11 -0.39 12.12 0.89
C GLN A 11 0.93 11.76 0.19
N GLU A 12 2.06 12.26 0.71
CA GLU A 12 3.40 11.96 0.20
C GLU A 12 3.70 10.45 0.20
N THR A 13 3.34 9.76 1.29
CA THR A 13 3.52 8.32 1.41
C THR A 13 2.74 7.58 0.34
N VAL A 14 1.46 7.90 0.15
CA VAL A 14 0.62 7.23 -0.85
C VAL A 14 1.12 7.53 -2.26
N ALA A 15 1.47 8.78 -2.56
CA ALA A 15 2.04 9.17 -3.85
C ALA A 15 3.32 8.39 -4.16
N LYS A 16 4.23 8.25 -3.19
CA LYS A 16 5.49 7.52 -3.37
C LYS A 16 5.28 6.04 -3.63
N ILE A 17 4.33 5.41 -2.94
CA ILE A 17 4.00 4.00 -3.15
C ILE A 17 3.42 3.79 -4.56
N ILE A 18 2.57 4.70 -5.04
CA ILE A 18 2.03 4.68 -6.40
C ILE A 18 3.14 4.86 -7.43
N GLU A 19 4.08 5.76 -7.20
CA GLU A 19 5.25 5.98 -8.08
C GLU A 19 6.09 4.71 -8.23
N ILE A 20 6.42 4.04 -7.12
CA ILE A 20 7.16 2.77 -7.12
C ILE A 20 6.41 1.70 -7.93
N TYR A 21 5.10 1.59 -7.74
CA TYR A 21 4.28 0.63 -8.48
C TYR A 21 4.27 0.95 -9.98
N CYS A 22 4.08 2.21 -10.35
CA CYS A 22 4.04 2.68 -11.73
C CYS A 22 5.37 2.43 -12.46
N HIS A 23 6.49 2.72 -11.81
CA HIS A 23 7.82 2.49 -12.39
C HIS A 23 8.05 1.00 -12.68
N ASP A 24 7.72 0.13 -11.73
CA ASP A 24 7.97 -1.31 -11.84
C ASP A 24 6.99 -2.04 -12.78
N HIS A 25 5.71 -1.69 -12.78
CA HIS A 25 4.69 -2.38 -13.59
C HIS A 25 4.50 -1.78 -14.97
N HIS A 26 4.56 -0.46 -15.08
CA HIS A 26 4.29 0.25 -16.34
C HIS A 26 5.57 0.74 -17.02
N GLY A 27 6.75 0.51 -16.43
CA GLY A 27 8.05 0.81 -17.04
C GLY A 27 8.33 2.29 -17.26
N LYS A 28 7.54 3.19 -16.65
CA LYS A 28 7.71 4.63 -16.81
C LYS A 28 8.83 5.13 -15.89
N ARG A 29 9.95 5.57 -16.48
CA ARG A 29 11.13 6.05 -15.75
C ARG A 29 11.03 7.49 -15.25
N SER A 30 10.08 8.26 -15.78
CA SER A 30 9.84 9.65 -15.37
C SER A 30 8.34 9.96 -15.35
N GLY A 31 7.84 10.38 -14.18
CA GLY A 31 6.43 10.72 -13.96
C GLY A 31 5.50 9.50 -13.86
N LEU A 32 4.25 9.76 -13.49
CA LEU A 32 3.20 8.75 -13.37
C LEU A 32 2.53 8.49 -14.73
N CYS A 33 2.06 7.27 -14.98
CA CYS A 33 1.16 7.02 -16.11
C CYS A 33 -0.23 7.64 -15.82
N PRO A 34 -1.07 7.89 -16.84
CA PRO A 34 -2.38 8.53 -16.64
C PRO A 34 -3.26 7.80 -15.61
N GLU A 35 -3.23 6.48 -15.59
CA GLU A 35 -3.98 5.67 -14.62
C GLU A 35 -3.48 5.85 -13.18
N CYS A 36 -2.16 5.85 -12.98
CA CYS A 36 -1.55 6.05 -11.66
C CYS A 36 -1.68 7.51 -11.18
N GLU A 37 -1.67 8.47 -12.11
CA GLU A 37 -1.90 9.88 -11.82
C GLU A 37 -3.34 10.12 -11.35
N GLU A 38 -4.33 9.55 -12.06
CA GLU A 38 -5.74 9.62 -11.65
C GLU A 38 -5.94 8.99 -10.27
N LEU A 39 -5.29 7.86 -9.99
CA LEU A 39 -5.37 7.21 -8.69
C LEU A 39 -4.71 8.02 -7.58
N ALA A 40 -3.58 8.67 -7.86
CA ALA A 40 -2.89 9.54 -6.91
C ALA A 40 -3.75 10.76 -6.55
N HIS A 41 -4.33 11.43 -7.55
CA HIS A 41 -5.25 12.56 -7.37
C HIS A 41 -6.49 12.14 -6.57
N TYR A 42 -7.05 10.97 -6.88
CA TYR A 42 -8.17 10.41 -6.13
C TYR A 42 -7.80 10.17 -4.66
N ALA A 43 -6.63 9.58 -4.39
CA ALA A 43 -6.17 9.34 -3.03
C ALA A 43 -5.94 10.65 -2.26
N GLU A 44 -5.31 11.63 -2.88
CA GLU A 44 -5.06 12.97 -2.31
C GLU A 44 -6.38 13.63 -1.88
N ALA A 45 -7.36 13.71 -2.78
CA ALA A 45 -8.67 14.29 -2.49
C ALA A 45 -9.35 13.65 -1.27
N ARG A 46 -9.25 12.33 -1.12
CA ARG A 46 -9.82 11.60 0.04
C ARG A 46 -9.04 11.84 1.33
N ILE A 47 -7.73 12.01 1.27
CA ILE A 47 -6.90 12.31 2.44
C ILE A 47 -7.15 13.75 2.91
N THR A 48 -7.25 14.71 1.98
CA THR A 48 -7.58 16.11 2.26
C THR A 48 -8.91 16.21 2.99
N ALA A 49 -9.96 15.56 2.47
CA ALA A 49 -11.30 15.57 3.05
C ALA A 49 -11.48 14.66 4.28
N CYS A 50 -10.41 14.04 4.81
CA CYS A 50 -10.56 13.08 5.91
C CYS A 50 -10.92 13.76 7.24
N PRO A 51 -12.08 13.42 7.86
CA PRO A 51 -12.51 14.02 9.13
C PRO A 51 -11.82 13.42 10.35
N ARG A 52 -11.16 12.26 10.21
CA ARG A 52 -10.58 11.49 11.32
C ARG A 52 -9.06 11.55 11.39
N MET A 53 -8.44 12.54 10.74
CA MET A 53 -6.97 12.62 10.65
C MET A 53 -6.29 12.76 12.02
N GLU A 54 -6.96 13.42 12.97
CA GLU A 54 -6.50 13.55 14.35
C GLU A 54 -6.42 12.19 15.06
N VAL A 55 -7.49 11.40 14.95
CA VAL A 55 -7.66 10.16 15.73
C VAL A 55 -6.93 8.97 15.11
N LYS A 56 -6.92 8.84 13.77
CA LYS A 56 -6.36 7.65 13.10
C LYS A 56 -4.85 7.74 12.99
N SER A 57 -4.08 6.68 13.23
CA SER A 57 -2.61 6.71 13.04
C SER A 57 -2.21 6.75 11.56
N PHE A 58 -2.77 5.85 10.74
CA PHE A 58 -2.50 5.72 9.29
C PHE A 58 -3.77 5.45 8.48
N CYS A 59 -3.78 5.75 7.17
CA CYS A 59 -4.90 5.39 6.30
C CYS A 59 -5.16 3.87 6.22
N SER A 60 -4.12 3.04 6.29
CA SER A 60 -4.23 1.58 6.20
C SER A 60 -4.89 0.92 7.42
N VAL A 61 -4.88 1.59 8.58
CA VAL A 61 -5.46 1.12 9.86
C VAL A 61 -6.84 1.74 10.11
N CYS A 62 -7.31 2.62 9.22
CA CYS A 62 -8.59 3.28 9.39
C CYS A 62 -9.73 2.23 9.38
N PRO A 63 -10.61 2.21 10.40
CA PRO A 63 -11.73 1.27 10.45
C PRO A 63 -12.82 1.60 9.41
N ILE A 64 -12.78 2.79 8.81
CA ILE A 64 -13.77 3.25 7.82
C ILE A 64 -13.23 3.04 6.41
N HIS A 65 -14.08 2.48 5.56
CA HIS A 65 -13.84 2.33 4.13
C HIS A 65 -14.14 3.64 3.40
N CYS A 66 -13.11 4.46 3.18
CA CYS A 66 -13.24 5.74 2.48
C CYS A 66 -13.10 5.64 0.95
N TYR A 67 -12.61 4.53 0.40
CA TYR A 67 -12.45 4.37 -1.06
C TYR A 67 -13.61 3.64 -1.70
N ALA A 68 -13.93 3.98 -2.95
CA ALA A 68 -14.87 3.21 -3.77
C ALA A 68 -14.36 1.77 -3.94
N PRO A 69 -15.24 0.75 -4.04
CA PRO A 69 -14.83 -0.65 -4.05
C PRO A 69 -13.77 -1.01 -5.10
N ALA A 70 -13.91 -0.49 -6.32
CA ALA A 70 -12.95 -0.70 -7.41
C ALA A 70 -11.58 -0.06 -7.10
N ARG A 71 -11.56 1.25 -6.83
CA ARG A 71 -10.33 2.00 -6.48
C ARG A 71 -9.64 1.46 -5.22
N ARG A 72 -10.41 0.92 -4.29
CA ARG A 72 -9.88 0.26 -3.09
C ARG A 72 -9.04 -0.96 -3.44
N GLN A 73 -9.51 -1.80 -4.37
CA GLN A 73 -8.77 -2.99 -4.79
C GLN A 73 -7.46 -2.61 -5.48
N GLU A 74 -7.48 -1.56 -6.30
CA GLU A 74 -6.28 -0.98 -6.92
C GLU A 74 -5.29 -0.50 -5.86
N ILE A 75 -5.71 0.37 -4.93
CA ILE A 75 -4.85 0.87 -3.84
C ILE A 75 -4.31 -0.27 -2.97
N GLN A 76 -5.12 -1.28 -2.65
CA GLN A 76 -4.65 -2.42 -1.87
C GLN A 76 -3.58 -3.23 -2.60
N THR A 77 -3.70 -3.38 -3.91
CA THR A 77 -2.72 -4.06 -4.76
C THR A 77 -1.40 -3.29 -4.77
N ILE A 78 -1.48 -1.97 -4.99
CA ILE A 78 -0.35 -1.05 -4.96
C ILE A 78 0.32 -1.04 -3.58
N MET A 79 -0.44 -0.91 -2.50
CA MET A 79 0.07 -0.94 -1.12
C MET A 79 0.74 -2.27 -0.78
N ARG A 80 0.19 -3.39 -1.27
CA ARG A 80 0.77 -4.71 -1.06
C ARG A 80 2.09 -4.90 -1.80
N TYR A 81 2.25 -4.29 -2.97
CA TYR A 81 3.45 -4.37 -3.80
C TYR A 81 4.52 -3.33 -3.41
N GLY A 82 4.13 -2.07 -3.28
CA GLY A 82 5.00 -0.93 -3.01
C GLY A 82 5.31 -0.75 -1.53
N GLY A 83 4.42 -1.16 -0.61
CA GLY A 83 4.65 -1.10 0.84
C GLY A 83 5.98 -1.74 1.32
N PRO A 84 6.29 -3.00 0.97
CA PRO A 84 7.56 -3.62 1.34
C PRO A 84 8.77 -3.10 0.54
N ARG A 85 8.55 -2.37 -0.56
CA ARG A 85 9.63 -1.74 -1.36
C ARG A 85 9.94 -0.32 -0.90
N MET A 86 8.97 0.40 -0.34
CA MET A 86 9.16 1.67 0.35
C MET A 86 10.14 1.54 1.53
N LEU A 87 10.22 0.33 2.12
CA LEU A 87 11.22 -0.05 3.14
C LEU A 87 12.67 0.12 2.72
N LEU A 88 12.95 -0.01 1.42
CA LEU A 88 14.31 0.09 0.88
C LEU A 88 14.77 1.55 0.72
N HIS A 89 13.84 2.50 0.71
CA HIS A 89 14.14 3.94 0.51
C HIS A 89 13.98 4.78 1.79
N HIS A 90 13.06 4.44 2.70
CA HIS A 90 12.82 5.20 3.95
C HIS A 90 12.73 4.27 5.18
N PRO A 91 13.84 3.70 5.67
CA PRO A 91 13.85 2.60 6.64
C PRO A 91 13.11 2.91 7.95
N LEU A 92 13.18 4.15 8.46
CA LEU A 92 12.63 4.53 9.76
C LEU A 92 11.09 4.67 9.77
N MET A 93 10.46 5.22 8.72
CA MET A 93 8.99 5.34 8.65
C MET A 93 8.32 3.97 8.53
N THR A 94 8.96 3.06 7.81
CA THR A 94 8.46 1.71 7.65
C THR A 94 8.62 0.86 8.90
N LEU A 95 9.68 0.96 9.72
CA LEU A 95 9.80 0.11 10.92
C LEU A 95 8.60 0.27 11.89
N HIS A 96 8.07 1.49 12.03
CA HIS A 96 6.85 1.75 12.80
C HIS A 96 5.59 1.14 12.13
N HIS A 97 5.49 1.22 10.80
CA HIS A 97 4.38 0.62 10.04
C HIS A 97 4.48 -0.91 9.92
N MET A 98 5.69 -1.43 10.02
CA MET A 98 6.08 -2.81 9.79
C MET A 98 5.88 -3.65 11.06
N MET A 99 6.27 -3.17 12.24
CA MET A 99 6.04 -3.90 13.49
C MET A 99 4.56 -4.20 13.75
N LEU A 100 3.65 -3.27 13.41
CA LEU A 100 2.20 -3.46 13.58
C LEU A 100 1.56 -4.35 12.51
N SER A 101 2.12 -4.41 11.29
CA SER A 101 1.57 -5.21 10.18
C SER A 101 2.14 -6.63 10.08
N TRP A 102 3.32 -6.88 10.67
CA TRP A 102 4.03 -8.16 10.56
C TRP A 102 3.49 -9.27 11.45
N GLN A 103 2.75 -8.94 12.52
CA GLN A 103 2.03 -9.94 13.32
C GLN A 103 0.98 -10.72 12.51
N MET A 104 0.54 -10.23 11.35
CA MET A 104 -0.48 -10.91 10.53
C MET A 104 0.05 -11.59 9.25
N ARG A 105 1.36 -11.50 8.94
CA ARG A 105 1.94 -12.03 7.68
C ARG A 105 2.84 -13.25 7.82
N LEU A 106 3.35 -13.55 9.02
CA LEU A 106 4.18 -14.75 9.27
C LEU A 106 3.40 -16.07 9.16
N GLU A 107 2.10 -16.07 9.45
CA GLU A 107 1.21 -17.23 9.24
C GLU A 107 1.01 -17.57 7.75
N ARG A 108 1.06 -16.57 6.84
CA ARG A 108 0.62 -16.73 5.45
C ARG A 108 1.74 -17.14 4.48
N PHE A 109 3.00 -16.86 4.80
CA PHE A 109 4.15 -17.37 4.02
C PHE A 109 4.40 -18.87 4.29
N ALA A 110 4.10 -19.37 5.48
CA ALA A 110 4.13 -20.81 5.77
C ALA A 110 3.08 -21.58 4.95
N PHE A 111 1.90 -20.99 4.75
CA PHE A 111 0.81 -21.59 3.96
C PHE A 111 1.12 -21.66 2.45
N PHE A 112 1.68 -20.61 1.86
CA PHE A 112 1.92 -20.55 0.41
C PHE A 112 3.08 -21.45 -0.07
N ARG A 113 4.01 -21.81 0.83
CA ARG A 113 5.05 -22.79 0.53
C ARG A 113 4.51 -24.23 0.53
N ARG A 114 3.42 -24.49 1.25
CA ARG A 114 2.76 -25.81 1.32
C ARG A 114 1.82 -26.07 0.13
N SER A 115 1.13 -25.05 -0.38
CA SER A 115 0.24 -25.20 -1.55
C SER A 115 0.99 -25.46 -2.86
N ARG A 116 2.17 -24.84 -3.05
CA ARG A 116 3.00 -25.07 -4.25
C ARG A 116 3.62 -26.47 -4.32
N GLN A 117 3.69 -27.18 -3.19
CA GLN A 117 4.20 -28.56 -3.14
C GLN A 117 3.10 -29.60 -3.40
N SER A 118 1.84 -29.27 -3.10
CA SER A 118 0.67 -30.12 -3.36
C SER A 118 0.31 -30.20 -4.86
N ASP A 119 0.39 -29.08 -5.59
CA ASP A 119 0.08 -29.07 -7.04
C ASP A 119 1.14 -29.77 -7.91
N ARG A 120 2.37 -29.98 -7.39
CA ARG A 120 3.42 -30.70 -8.12
C ARG A 120 3.24 -32.22 -8.08
N SER A 121 2.46 -32.75 -7.13
CA SER A 121 2.18 -34.19 -6.99
C SER A 121 1.07 -34.70 -7.92
N VAL A 122 0.24 -33.81 -8.48
CA VAL A 122 -0.92 -34.19 -9.33
C VAL A 122 -0.53 -34.31 -10.81
N LYS A 123 0.60 -33.72 -11.24
CA LYS A 123 1.01 -33.68 -12.65
C LYS A 123 1.95 -34.82 -13.08
N VAL A 124 2.12 -35.84 -12.25
CA VAL A 124 2.89 -37.06 -12.56
C VAL A 124 2.01 -38.28 -12.29
N LYS A 125 1.05 -38.53 -13.16
CA LYS A 125 0.41 -39.82 -13.39
C LYS A 125 -0.22 -39.83 -14.77
#